data_AF-A0A1B9G798-F1
#
_entry.id   AF-A0A1B9G798-F1
#
_cell.length_a   1.000
_cell.length_b   1.000
_cell.length_c   1.000
_cell.angle_alpha   90.00
_cell.angle_beta   90.00
_cell.angle_gamma   90.00
#
_symmetry.space_group_name_H-M   'P 1'
#
loop_
_entity.id
_entity.type
_entity.pdbx_description
1 polymer ?
#
loop_
_entity_poly.entity_id
_entity_poly.type
_entity_poly.pdbx_seq_one_letter_code
_entity_poly.pdbx_strand_id
1 'polypeptide(L)'
;MAPPASNHLAPPPRDETAVFQHSPAPDTKLKTEWEPGCQPDEIYDRYLPAWRAWLRRKLVKRLREEKDWMADWQKRIRSGGRDRFFYWTAIFGTHTFFMTFLPVLFFFGFPLQGRGLLYVVGLGIYISSFAKDLVCTPRPYSPPVIRLSMSTHHHEYGFPSSHSTNSTSIALFFGEWLYNLRDHVGMPTVIAGWIFLAIYAGSVIGGRLYTGMHSTADIIGGALMGTFCWLFWIFVGDQTEAWVNTGTWLVPAISVPLTLAMVHYHPQPLDDCPCFEDAIAVLSVILGSFLGHWWGVVTGQAVPAIVQREPFSESEGLIMGAGIAIFRLVLGLGLMFAWRLVVKTSLLRVLPPIFRVISKLSGEQLPTRRFYKAATDYQAVPQKIAFRQIPSVVDLQIGENDSSSGISPVDSPLLNGKALKSPTSYGIGEKIGLRKRSSSTAKEEERMRKDEEIRLLVRLNKRKGDRAKYDAEVLTKVGVYAGIGAIATTFIPILFRQIETGVFG
;
A
#
# COMPACT_ATOMS: atom_id res chain seq x y z
N MET A 1 -8.98 35.85 -53.14
CA MET A 1 -10.04 35.04 -52.51
C MET A 1 -9.41 33.76 -51.99
N ALA A 2 -9.38 33.58 -50.67
CA ALA A 2 -8.77 32.44 -50.00
C ALA A 2 -9.69 31.20 -50.03
N PRO A 3 -9.15 29.96 -50.15
CA PRO A 3 -9.92 28.74 -49.90
C PRO A 3 -10.04 28.46 -48.39
N PRO A 4 -11.08 27.72 -47.95
CA PRO A 4 -11.44 27.58 -46.54
C PRO A 4 -10.49 26.63 -45.80
N ALA A 5 -10.20 26.99 -44.55
CA ALA A 5 -9.36 26.24 -43.62
C ALA A 5 -9.86 24.80 -43.44
N SER A 6 -8.98 23.84 -43.71
CA SER A 6 -9.12 22.46 -43.26
C SER A 6 -9.13 22.46 -41.72
N ASN A 7 -10.28 22.12 -41.13
CA ASN A 7 -10.38 21.80 -39.72
C ASN A 7 -9.36 20.70 -39.40
N HIS A 8 -8.26 21.09 -38.76
CA HIS A 8 -7.40 20.16 -38.03
C HIS A 8 -8.29 19.46 -37.01
N LEU A 9 -8.65 18.21 -37.29
CA LEU A 9 -9.03 17.26 -36.26
C LEU A 9 -7.87 17.25 -35.27
N ALA A 10 -8.10 17.87 -34.11
CA ALA A 10 -7.18 17.80 -33.00
C ALA A 10 -6.86 16.32 -32.76
N PRO A 11 -5.57 15.95 -32.58
CA PRO A 11 -5.24 14.59 -32.22
C PRO A 11 -6.01 14.24 -30.93
N PRO A 12 -6.51 13.00 -30.78
CA PRO A 12 -7.17 12.58 -29.55
C PRO A 12 -6.25 12.89 -28.36
N PRO A 13 -6.79 13.34 -27.21
CA PRO A 13 -5.97 13.66 -26.05
C PRO A 13 -5.14 12.43 -25.74
N ARG A 14 -3.82 12.57 -25.84
CA ARG A 14 -2.92 11.45 -25.68
C ARG A 14 -3.16 10.86 -24.28
N ASP A 15 -3.28 9.54 -24.23
CA ASP A 15 -3.26 8.70 -23.02
C ASP A 15 -1.88 8.83 -22.29
N GLU A 16 -1.39 10.05 -22.05
CA GLU A 16 -0.07 10.37 -21.51
C GLU A 16 -0.02 10.12 -19.99
N THR A 17 0.24 8.85 -19.71
CA THR A 17 0.96 8.30 -18.57
C THR A 17 2.05 9.23 -18.00
N ALA A 18 2.13 9.32 -16.66
CA ALA A 18 2.98 10.25 -15.92
C ALA A 18 4.48 9.97 -16.07
N VAL A 19 5.31 11.01 -15.90
CA VAL A 19 6.76 10.96 -16.10
C VAL A 19 7.50 10.66 -14.79
N PHE A 20 8.23 9.56 -14.78
CA PHE A 20 9.00 9.06 -13.64
C PHE A 20 10.51 9.09 -13.87
N GLN A 21 11.22 9.38 -12.78
CA GLN A 21 12.67 9.24 -12.63
C GLN A 21 12.96 8.22 -11.53
N HIS A 22 13.49 7.05 -11.91
CA HIS A 22 13.74 5.92 -11.00
C HIS A 22 15.16 5.85 -10.43
N SER A 23 15.98 6.87 -10.68
CA SER A 23 17.32 6.99 -10.11
C SER A 23 17.60 8.43 -9.74
N PRO A 24 18.30 8.68 -8.61
CA PRO A 24 18.67 10.03 -8.19
C PRO A 24 19.74 10.65 -9.08
N ALA A 25 20.32 9.92 -10.03
CA ALA A 25 21.33 10.44 -10.95
C ALA A 25 20.71 11.45 -11.95
N PRO A 26 21.39 12.57 -12.25
CA PRO A 26 20.87 13.62 -13.12
C PRO A 26 20.61 13.16 -14.56
N ASP A 27 21.29 12.10 -15.02
CA ASP A 27 21.27 11.63 -16.41
C ASP A 27 20.24 10.52 -16.65
N THR A 28 19.36 10.28 -15.68
CA THR A 28 18.42 9.15 -15.70
C THR A 28 17.35 9.34 -16.77
N LYS A 29 17.15 8.32 -17.62
CA LYS A 29 16.06 8.30 -18.60
C LYS A 29 14.69 8.38 -17.90
N LEU A 30 13.89 9.36 -18.31
CA LEU A 30 12.52 9.51 -17.87
C LEU A 30 11.64 8.43 -18.51
N LYS A 31 10.76 7.80 -17.73
CA LYS A 31 9.82 6.78 -18.19
C LYS A 31 8.38 7.25 -18.01
N THR A 32 7.51 6.93 -18.96
CA THR A 32 6.08 7.24 -18.89
C THR A 32 5.28 6.01 -18.48
N GLU A 33 4.55 6.08 -17.35
CA GLU A 33 3.83 4.94 -16.76
C GLU A 33 2.35 5.23 -16.43
N TRP A 34 1.50 4.20 -16.51
CA TRP A 34 0.07 4.31 -16.21
C TRP A 34 -0.19 4.54 -14.73
N GLU A 35 -1.16 5.41 -14.42
CA GLU A 35 -1.49 5.78 -13.05
C GLU A 35 -2.98 5.65 -12.73
N PRO A 36 -3.31 5.14 -11.52
CA PRO A 36 -4.68 5.14 -11.04
C PRO A 36 -5.13 6.58 -10.71
N GLY A 37 -6.43 6.84 -10.81
CA GLY A 37 -7.00 8.14 -10.43
C GLY A 37 -7.06 9.18 -11.56
N CYS A 38 -6.41 8.92 -12.71
CA CYS A 38 -6.26 9.88 -13.82
C CYS A 38 -7.34 9.79 -14.92
N GLN A 39 -8.34 8.90 -14.77
CA GLN A 39 -9.46 8.84 -15.72
C GLN A 39 -10.31 10.13 -15.70
N PRO A 40 -11.12 10.40 -16.75
CA PRO A 40 -12.02 11.55 -16.76
C PRO A 40 -12.95 11.61 -15.54
N ASP A 41 -13.16 12.81 -14.99
CA ASP A 41 -13.96 13.01 -13.77
C ASP A 41 -15.39 12.49 -13.91
N GLU A 42 -15.95 12.53 -15.12
CA GLU A 42 -17.28 12.02 -15.45
C GLU A 42 -17.44 10.52 -15.15
N ILE A 43 -16.35 9.75 -15.30
CA ILE A 43 -16.35 8.32 -14.97
C ILE A 43 -16.46 8.14 -13.45
N TYR A 44 -15.65 8.87 -12.68
CA TYR A 44 -15.69 8.81 -11.23
C TYR A 44 -17.02 9.29 -10.65
N ASP A 45 -17.55 10.40 -11.17
CA ASP A 45 -18.82 10.98 -10.72
C ASP A 45 -20.01 10.04 -10.91
N ARG A 46 -19.89 9.12 -11.87
CA ARG A 46 -20.92 8.14 -12.17
C ARG A 46 -20.81 6.86 -11.33
N TYR A 47 -19.60 6.35 -11.13
CA TYR A 47 -19.39 5.08 -10.42
C TYR A 47 -19.28 5.26 -8.91
N LEU A 48 -18.85 6.43 -8.43
CA LEU A 48 -18.74 6.70 -7.01
C LEU A 48 -20.06 7.24 -6.43
N PRO A 49 -20.42 6.88 -5.18
CA PRO A 49 -21.47 7.54 -4.44
C PRO A 49 -21.29 9.06 -4.42
N ALA A 50 -22.39 9.82 -4.44
CA ALA A 50 -22.39 11.28 -4.60
C ALA A 50 -21.46 12.01 -3.61
N TRP A 51 -21.41 11.56 -2.35
CA TRP A 51 -20.54 12.16 -1.33
C TRP A 51 -19.04 11.86 -1.57
N ARG A 52 -18.69 10.66 -2.06
CA ARG A 52 -17.31 10.30 -2.41
C ARG A 52 -16.84 11.07 -3.63
N ALA A 53 -17.70 11.16 -4.65
CA ALA A 53 -17.45 11.94 -5.84
C ALA A 53 -17.25 13.43 -5.49
N TRP A 54 -18.07 13.99 -4.61
CA TRP A 54 -17.90 15.36 -4.12
C TRP A 54 -16.55 15.59 -3.44
N LEU A 55 -16.14 14.68 -2.54
CA LEU A 55 -14.84 14.76 -1.86
C LEU A 55 -13.69 14.66 -2.85
N ARG A 56 -13.74 13.69 -3.77
CA ARG A 56 -12.74 13.54 -4.84
C ARG A 56 -12.65 14.81 -5.69
N ARG A 57 -13.76 15.37 -6.15
CA ARG A 57 -13.77 16.61 -6.96
C ARG A 57 -13.11 17.78 -6.23
N LYS A 58 -13.39 17.95 -4.93
CA LYS A 58 -12.75 18.99 -4.10
C LYS A 58 -11.23 18.80 -4.06
N LEU A 59 -10.76 17.58 -3.79
CA LEU A 59 -9.33 17.27 -3.72
C LEU A 59 -8.64 17.39 -5.09
N VAL A 60 -9.25 16.89 -6.16
CA VAL A 60 -8.72 16.97 -7.52
C VAL A 60 -8.68 18.41 -8.02
N LYS A 61 -9.68 19.23 -7.72
CA LYS A 61 -9.66 20.67 -8.05
C LYS A 61 -8.46 21.35 -7.41
N ARG A 62 -8.26 21.14 -6.11
CA ARG A 62 -7.10 21.66 -5.38
C ARG A 62 -5.78 21.15 -5.98
N LEU A 63 -5.70 19.86 -6.31
CA LEU A 63 -4.51 19.28 -6.95
C LEU A 63 -4.18 19.93 -8.31
N ARG A 64 -5.20 20.25 -9.11
CA ARG A 64 -5.02 20.95 -10.41
C ARG A 64 -4.47 22.36 -10.23
N GLU A 65 -4.87 23.05 -9.17
CA GLU A 65 -4.34 24.37 -8.80
C GLU A 65 -2.92 24.25 -8.21
N GLU A 66 -2.62 23.16 -7.50
CA GLU A 66 -1.32 22.96 -6.86
C GLU A 66 -0.20 22.55 -7.82
N LYS A 67 -0.52 21.90 -8.94
CA LYS A 67 0.50 21.31 -9.84
C LYS A 67 1.53 22.33 -10.35
N ASP A 68 1.11 23.57 -10.63
CA ASP A 68 1.95 24.57 -11.30
C ASP A 68 2.98 25.14 -10.32
N TRP A 69 2.54 25.53 -9.11
CA TRP A 69 3.48 25.99 -8.08
C TRP A 69 4.38 24.86 -7.60
N MET A 70 3.88 23.62 -7.52
CA MET A 70 4.71 22.46 -7.14
C MET A 70 5.84 22.24 -8.14
N ALA A 71 5.55 22.35 -9.44
CA ALA A 71 6.57 22.24 -10.48
C ALA A 71 7.59 23.38 -10.41
N ASP A 72 7.14 24.62 -10.20
CA ASP A 72 8.05 25.76 -10.07
C ASP A 72 8.89 25.70 -8.79
N TRP A 73 8.33 25.19 -7.70
CA TRP A 73 9.06 24.93 -6.47
C TRP A 73 10.10 23.83 -6.67
N GLN A 74 9.74 22.71 -7.33
CA GLN A 74 10.69 21.65 -7.69
C GLN A 74 11.87 22.18 -8.52
N LYS A 75 11.62 23.03 -9.53
CA LYS A 75 12.69 23.63 -10.34
C LYS A 75 13.70 24.44 -9.51
N ARG A 76 13.26 25.09 -8.42
CA ARG A 76 14.12 25.91 -7.55
C ARG A 76 14.87 25.08 -6.50
N ILE A 77 14.22 24.02 -5.98
CA ILE A 77 14.71 23.26 -4.82
C ILE A 77 15.38 21.93 -5.20
N ARG A 78 15.34 21.49 -6.46
CA ARG A 78 16.02 20.26 -6.87
C ARG A 78 17.54 20.44 -6.97
N SER A 79 18.28 19.39 -6.59
CA SER A 79 19.74 19.31 -6.73
C SER A 79 20.18 17.88 -6.45
N GLY A 80 21.25 17.40 -7.07
CA GLY A 80 21.71 16.00 -6.89
C GLY A 80 21.85 15.54 -5.42
N GLY A 81 22.37 16.39 -4.52
CA GLY A 81 22.49 16.05 -3.09
C GLY A 81 21.14 15.90 -2.38
N ARG A 82 20.24 16.86 -2.56
CA ARG A 82 18.88 16.84 -1.98
C ARG A 82 18.01 15.74 -2.60
N ASP A 83 18.11 15.51 -3.90
CA ASP A 83 17.47 14.41 -4.62
C ASP A 83 17.88 13.07 -4.01
N ARG A 84 19.18 12.85 -3.79
CA ARG A 84 19.68 11.63 -3.13
C ARG A 84 19.15 11.51 -1.70
N PHE A 85 19.22 12.59 -0.90
CA PHE A 85 18.72 12.58 0.47
C PHE A 85 17.24 12.17 0.53
N PHE A 86 16.35 12.89 -0.15
CA PHE A 86 14.90 12.62 -0.10
C PHE A 86 14.49 11.33 -0.82
N TYR A 87 15.28 10.86 -1.77
CA TYR A 87 15.11 9.54 -2.36
C TYR A 87 15.35 8.45 -1.29
N TRP A 88 16.45 8.50 -0.56
CA TRP A 88 16.77 7.51 0.48
C TRP A 88 15.89 7.62 1.73
N THR A 89 15.45 8.82 2.13
CA THR A 89 14.53 8.95 3.27
C THR A 89 13.15 8.33 3.00
N ALA A 90 12.78 8.13 1.73
CA ALA A 90 11.54 7.44 1.38
C ALA A 90 11.51 5.99 1.89
N ILE A 91 12.65 5.34 2.11
CA ILE A 91 12.73 3.96 2.62
C ILE A 91 12.03 3.80 3.96
N PHE A 92 12.10 4.81 4.83
CA PHE A 92 11.47 4.78 6.15
C PHE A 92 9.94 4.66 6.12
N GLY A 93 9.31 4.89 4.97
CA GLY A 93 7.87 4.67 4.78
C GLY A 93 7.54 3.40 3.98
N THR A 94 8.52 2.57 3.66
CA THR A 94 8.34 1.35 2.84
C THR A 94 8.00 0.13 3.68
N HIS A 95 7.31 -0.83 3.07
CA HIS A 95 7.01 -2.13 3.66
C HIS A 95 8.28 -2.90 4.11
N THR A 96 9.40 -2.76 3.40
CA THR A 96 10.69 -3.36 3.78
C THR A 96 11.16 -2.84 5.12
N PHE A 97 11.13 -1.52 5.33
CA PHE A 97 11.50 -0.92 6.60
C PHE A 97 10.65 -1.46 7.74
N PHE A 98 9.32 -1.54 7.57
CA PHE A 98 8.45 -2.08 8.61
C PHE A 98 8.70 -3.57 8.90
N MET A 99 8.94 -4.38 7.86
CA MET A 99 9.27 -5.79 8.02
C MET A 99 10.57 -6.02 8.78
N THR A 100 11.55 -5.12 8.66
CA THR A 100 12.84 -5.27 9.35
C THR A 100 12.86 -4.58 10.70
N PHE A 101 12.23 -3.40 10.83
CA PHE A 101 12.32 -2.53 12.00
C PHE A 101 11.36 -2.90 13.12
N LEU A 102 10.10 -3.23 12.82
CA LEU A 102 9.11 -3.54 13.87
C LEU A 102 9.50 -4.78 14.72
N PRO A 103 10.02 -5.88 14.13
CA PRO A 103 10.45 -7.05 14.90
C PRO A 103 11.58 -6.76 15.88
N VAL A 104 12.42 -5.74 15.62
CA VAL A 104 13.56 -5.39 16.47
C VAL A 104 13.10 -5.15 17.89
N LEU A 105 12.02 -4.41 18.11
CA LEU A 105 11.51 -4.15 19.47
C LEU A 105 11.19 -5.45 20.23
N PHE A 106 10.69 -6.47 19.55
CA PHE A 106 10.42 -7.78 20.16
C PHE A 106 11.69 -8.58 20.44
N PHE A 107 12.68 -8.49 19.55
CA PHE A 107 13.96 -9.17 19.69
C PHE A 107 14.80 -8.60 20.84
N PHE A 108 14.60 -7.32 21.18
CA PHE A 108 15.30 -6.63 22.26
C PHE A 108 14.47 -6.51 23.55
N GLY A 109 13.41 -7.30 23.73
CA GLY A 109 12.73 -7.36 25.03
C GLY A 109 11.73 -6.24 25.32
N PHE A 110 11.27 -5.51 24.30
CA PHE A 110 10.23 -4.50 24.42
C PHE A 110 8.91 -4.96 23.78
N PRO A 111 8.27 -6.05 24.25
CA PRO A 111 7.10 -6.62 23.59
C PRO A 111 5.87 -5.71 23.71
N LEU A 112 5.73 -4.94 24.78
CA LEU A 112 4.60 -4.00 24.97
C LEU A 112 4.72 -2.83 23.97
N GLN A 113 5.88 -2.20 23.92
CA GLN A 113 6.14 -1.10 22.98
C GLN A 113 6.16 -1.58 21.53
N GLY A 114 6.67 -2.79 21.28
CA GLY A 114 6.63 -3.44 19.98
C GLY A 114 5.20 -3.66 19.48
N ARG A 115 4.31 -4.19 20.34
CA ARG A 115 2.88 -4.36 20.00
C ARG A 115 2.21 -3.00 19.79
N GLY A 116 2.42 -2.04 20.69
CA GLY A 116 1.86 -0.70 20.56
C GLY A 116 2.26 -0.02 19.25
N LEU A 117 3.55 -0.05 18.91
CA LEU A 117 4.04 0.51 17.65
C LEU A 117 3.46 -0.24 16.44
N LEU A 118 3.39 -1.57 16.49
CA LEU A 118 2.78 -2.40 15.44
C LEU A 118 1.31 -2.03 15.23
N TYR A 119 0.53 -1.84 16.29
CA TYR A 119 -0.88 -1.51 16.19
C TYR A 119 -1.10 -0.08 15.72
N VAL A 120 -0.34 0.89 16.22
CA VAL A 120 -0.41 2.30 15.79
C VAL A 120 -0.07 2.45 14.31
N VAL A 121 1.10 1.93 13.89
CA VAL A 121 1.54 1.99 12.49
C VAL A 121 0.64 1.14 11.62
N GLY A 122 0.25 -0.04 12.11
CA GLY A 122 -0.58 -0.97 11.36
C GLY A 122 -1.97 -0.43 11.08
N LEU A 123 -2.60 0.20 12.07
CA LEU A 123 -3.85 0.94 11.90
C LEU A 123 -3.67 2.11 10.93
N GLY A 124 -2.56 2.85 11.01
CA GLY A 124 -2.22 3.91 10.05
C GLY A 124 -2.14 3.43 8.61
N ILE A 125 -1.46 2.30 8.36
CA ILE A 125 -1.38 1.67 7.04
C ILE A 125 -2.76 1.23 6.57
N TYR A 126 -3.56 0.58 7.44
CA TYR A 126 -4.90 0.14 7.09
C TYR A 126 -5.83 1.30 6.75
N ILE A 127 -5.97 2.30 7.63
CA ILE A 127 -6.89 3.43 7.42
C ILE A 127 -6.45 4.25 6.20
N SER A 128 -5.14 4.49 6.01
CA SER A 128 -4.67 5.23 4.83
C SER A 128 -4.92 4.47 3.53
N SER A 129 -4.74 3.14 3.51
CA SER A 129 -5.04 2.29 2.36
C SER A 129 -6.55 2.22 2.07
N PHE A 130 -7.37 2.14 3.12
CA PHE A 130 -8.83 2.19 3.03
C PHE A 130 -9.28 3.54 2.44
N ALA A 131 -8.73 4.65 2.95
CA ALA A 131 -9.06 5.99 2.48
C ALA A 131 -8.62 6.24 1.03
N LYS A 132 -7.46 5.70 0.62
CA LYS A 132 -6.99 5.72 -0.78
C LYS A 132 -7.99 5.08 -1.73
N ASP A 133 -8.40 3.84 -1.43
CA ASP A 133 -9.38 3.11 -2.24
C ASP A 133 -10.78 3.74 -2.17
N LEU A 134 -11.10 4.44 -1.08
CA LEU A 134 -12.37 5.14 -0.90
C LEU A 134 -12.46 6.41 -1.76
N VAL A 135 -11.37 7.17 -1.84
CA VAL A 135 -11.35 8.53 -2.42
C VAL A 135 -10.86 8.53 -3.88
N CYS A 136 -9.97 7.59 -4.24
CA CYS A 136 -9.47 7.41 -5.61
C CYS A 136 -8.89 8.69 -6.26
N THR A 137 -8.13 9.50 -5.50
CA THR A 137 -7.48 10.69 -6.05
C THR A 137 -6.18 10.33 -6.78
N PRO A 138 -5.90 10.97 -7.93
CA PRO A 138 -4.60 10.86 -8.57
C PRO A 138 -3.52 11.52 -7.72
N ARG A 139 -2.27 11.12 -7.97
CA ARG A 139 -1.07 11.82 -7.49
C ARG A 139 -0.84 13.11 -8.28
N PRO A 140 0.07 14.02 -7.85
CA PRO A 140 0.35 15.27 -8.56
C PRO A 140 0.68 15.08 -10.04
N TYR A 141 -0.03 15.78 -10.93
CA TYR A 141 0.07 15.60 -12.38
C TYR A 141 1.50 15.79 -12.91
N SER A 142 1.93 14.85 -13.75
CA SER A 142 3.23 14.83 -14.38
C SER A 142 3.05 14.56 -15.88
N PRO A 143 3.56 15.43 -16.78
CA PRO A 143 4.11 16.76 -16.53
C PRO A 143 3.06 17.75 -15.94
N PRO A 144 3.44 18.85 -15.25
CA PRO A 144 4.79 19.44 -15.16
C PRO A 144 5.67 18.98 -13.99
N VAL A 145 5.12 18.25 -13.00
CA VAL A 145 5.89 17.74 -11.84
C VAL A 145 6.74 16.55 -12.28
N ILE A 146 7.98 16.45 -11.81
CA ILE A 146 8.83 15.27 -12.03
C ILE A 146 8.75 14.37 -10.79
N ARG A 147 8.48 13.08 -10.99
CA ARG A 147 8.34 12.12 -9.90
C ARG A 147 9.62 11.33 -9.66
N LEU A 148 10.12 11.39 -8.43
CA LEU A 148 11.25 10.59 -7.97
C LEU A 148 10.71 9.39 -7.19
N SER A 149 10.87 8.18 -7.72
CA SER A 149 10.34 6.97 -7.09
C SER A 149 11.27 5.79 -7.24
N MET A 150 11.55 5.11 -6.13
CA MET A 150 12.26 3.82 -6.12
C MET A 150 11.46 2.71 -6.82
N SER A 151 10.13 2.74 -6.74
CA SER A 151 9.27 1.71 -7.33
C SER A 151 8.94 2.03 -8.79
N THR A 152 9.14 1.04 -9.66
CA THR A 152 8.78 0.99 -11.09
C THR A 152 7.46 0.25 -11.34
N HIS A 153 6.80 -0.26 -10.29
CA HIS A 153 5.68 -1.17 -10.43
C HIS A 153 4.54 -0.82 -9.46
N HIS A 154 3.33 -0.69 -10.02
CA HIS A 154 2.05 -0.51 -9.33
C HIS A 154 1.95 0.77 -8.48
N HIS A 155 1.54 1.85 -9.12
CA HIS A 155 1.26 3.11 -8.43
C HIS A 155 -0.05 3.02 -7.67
N GLU A 156 -0.08 3.60 -6.49
CA GLU A 156 -1.25 3.76 -5.63
C GLU A 156 -1.83 5.18 -5.71
N TYR A 157 -3.06 5.36 -5.23
CA TYR A 157 -3.73 6.66 -5.12
C TYR A 157 -2.97 7.64 -4.21
N GLY A 158 -3.19 8.94 -4.43
CA GLY A 158 -2.45 10.03 -3.79
C GLY A 158 -2.89 10.32 -2.35
N PHE A 159 -4.20 10.43 -2.11
CA PHE A 159 -4.75 10.88 -0.83
C PHE A 159 -5.26 9.71 0.02
N PRO A 160 -4.94 9.63 1.32
CA PRO A 160 -3.90 10.38 2.03
C PRO A 160 -2.50 9.75 1.84
N SER A 161 -1.44 10.48 2.22
CA SER A 161 -0.06 9.95 2.17
C SER A 161 0.20 8.94 3.31
N SER A 162 0.31 7.65 2.99
CA SER A 162 0.66 6.61 3.98
C SER A 162 2.05 6.81 4.60
N HIS A 163 3.02 7.32 3.85
CA HIS A 163 4.35 7.63 4.41
C HIS A 163 4.24 8.71 5.49
N SER A 164 3.42 9.73 5.24
CA SER A 164 3.17 10.80 6.21
C SER A 164 2.41 10.28 7.43
N THR A 165 1.37 9.46 7.23
CA THR A 165 0.64 8.78 8.31
C THR A 165 1.59 7.99 9.20
N ASN A 166 2.41 7.13 8.62
CA ASN A 166 3.30 6.26 9.38
C ASN A 166 4.39 7.06 10.09
N SER A 167 5.07 7.99 9.40
CA SER A 167 6.14 8.78 10.01
C SER A 167 5.64 9.63 11.18
N THR A 168 4.46 10.25 11.05
CA THR A 168 3.85 11.02 12.15
C THR A 168 3.49 10.10 13.32
N SER A 169 2.85 8.96 13.05
CA SER A 169 2.47 8.02 14.11
C SER A 169 3.68 7.48 14.88
N ILE A 170 4.75 7.12 14.17
CA ILE A 170 6.02 6.64 14.74
C ILE A 170 6.67 7.73 15.58
N ALA A 171 6.77 8.95 15.06
CA ALA A 171 7.40 10.06 15.77
C ALA A 171 6.66 10.40 17.07
N LEU A 172 5.32 10.42 17.04
CA LEU A 172 4.52 10.67 18.22
C LEU A 172 4.62 9.53 19.24
N PHE A 173 4.56 8.27 18.79
CA PHE A 173 4.69 7.10 19.66
C PHE A 173 6.06 7.05 20.39
N PHE A 174 7.15 7.21 19.64
CA PHE A 174 8.48 7.25 20.27
C PHE A 174 8.69 8.49 21.13
N GLY A 175 8.11 9.63 20.75
CA GLY A 175 8.15 10.85 21.54
C GLY A 175 7.44 10.71 22.88
N GLU A 176 6.27 10.07 22.89
CA GLU A 176 5.54 9.70 24.11
C GLU A 176 6.34 8.73 24.97
N TRP A 177 6.87 7.66 24.37
CA TRP A 177 7.68 6.68 25.09
C TRP A 177 8.91 7.34 25.74
N LEU A 178 9.62 8.19 25.00
CA LEU A 178 10.76 8.95 25.53
C LEU A 178 10.37 9.91 26.66
N TYR A 179 9.21 10.57 26.54
CA TYR A 179 8.68 11.43 27.60
C TYR A 179 8.31 10.66 28.86
N ASN A 180 7.81 9.43 28.73
CA ASN A 180 7.54 8.57 29.88
C ASN A 180 8.83 8.12 30.58
N LEU A 181 9.96 8.09 29.87
CA LEU A 181 11.28 7.80 30.42
C LEU A 181 12.02 9.04 30.98
N ARG A 182 11.40 10.23 30.96
CA ARG A 182 12.06 11.51 31.31
C ARG A 182 12.74 11.51 32.68
N ASP A 183 12.16 10.81 33.66
CA ASP A 183 12.68 10.76 35.03
C ASP A 183 13.98 9.92 35.11
N HIS A 184 14.21 9.01 34.14
CA HIS A 184 15.40 8.17 34.04
C HIS A 184 16.47 8.79 33.13
N VAL A 185 16.09 9.37 31.99
CA VAL A 185 17.04 9.86 30.96
C VAL A 185 17.32 11.36 31.02
N GLY A 186 16.53 12.11 31.79
CA GLY A 186 16.61 13.56 31.92
C GLY A 186 15.96 14.34 30.78
N MET A 187 15.44 15.53 31.09
CA MET A 187 14.78 16.41 30.12
C MET A 187 15.65 16.83 28.92
N PRO A 188 16.97 17.06 29.03
CA PRO A 188 17.80 17.37 27.86
C PRO A 188 17.78 16.27 26.80
N THR A 189 17.83 15.01 27.22
CA THR A 189 17.76 13.84 26.34
C THR A 189 16.38 13.74 25.67
N VAL A 190 15.32 14.02 26.42
CA VAL A 190 13.94 14.07 25.88
C VAL A 190 13.83 15.14 24.80
N ILE A 191 14.32 16.35 25.05
CA ILE A 191 14.30 17.45 24.07
C ILE A 191 15.10 17.10 22.82
N ALA A 192 16.32 16.56 22.99
CA ALA A 192 17.15 16.13 21.87
C ALA A 192 16.46 15.04 21.03
N GLY A 193 15.82 14.07 21.68
CA GLY A 193 15.06 13.03 20.99
C GLY A 193 13.84 13.57 20.24
N TRP A 194 13.09 14.52 20.81
CA TRP A 194 11.98 15.18 20.09
C TRP A 194 12.47 15.99 18.88
N ILE A 195 13.61 16.67 18.98
CA ILE A 195 14.24 17.35 17.84
C ILE A 195 14.58 16.34 16.75
N PHE A 196 15.21 15.21 17.11
CA PHE A 196 15.53 14.15 16.17
C PHE A 196 14.29 13.56 15.49
N LEU A 197 13.23 13.28 16.25
CA LEU A 197 11.97 12.74 15.74
C LEU A 197 11.26 13.75 14.83
N ALA A 198 11.34 15.05 15.13
CA ALA A 198 10.83 16.12 14.27
C ALA A 198 11.61 16.22 12.95
N ILE A 199 12.94 16.08 12.99
CA ILE A 199 13.78 16.02 11.78
C ILE A 199 13.44 14.78 10.95
N TYR A 200 13.30 13.61 11.60
CA TYR A 200 12.89 12.37 10.96
C TYR A 200 11.53 12.53 10.25
N ALA A 201 10.48 12.92 10.99
CA ALA A 201 9.14 13.08 10.43
C ALA A 201 9.10 14.15 9.34
N GLY A 202 9.75 15.29 9.57
CA GLY A 202 9.88 16.37 8.60
C GLY A 202 10.59 15.94 7.31
N SER A 203 11.64 15.12 7.42
CA SER A 203 12.38 14.60 6.27
C SER A 203 11.56 13.65 5.41
N VAL A 204 10.76 12.76 6.02
CA VAL A 204 9.90 11.81 5.32
C VAL A 204 8.71 12.54 4.70
N ILE A 205 8.00 13.36 5.48
CA ILE A 205 6.81 14.11 5.03
C ILE A 205 7.18 15.11 3.93
N GLY A 206 8.20 15.94 4.18
CA GLY A 206 8.71 16.90 3.21
C GLY A 206 9.27 16.22 1.96
N GLY A 207 9.91 15.05 2.14
CA GLY A 207 10.41 14.23 1.04
C GLY A 207 9.33 13.77 0.07
N ARG A 208 8.10 13.49 0.54
CA ARG A 208 6.99 13.10 -0.35
C ARG A 208 6.48 14.24 -1.23
N LEU A 209 6.53 15.47 -0.73
CA LEU A 209 6.25 16.67 -1.50
C LEU A 209 7.40 16.96 -2.47
N TYR A 210 8.65 16.86 -1.99
CA TYR A 210 9.87 17.06 -2.76
C TYR A 210 9.96 16.15 -3.99
N THR A 211 9.72 14.86 -3.77
CA THR A 211 9.74 13.82 -4.81
C THR A 211 8.57 13.89 -5.78
N GLY A 212 7.62 14.83 -5.59
CA GLY A 212 6.47 15.00 -6.47
C GLY A 212 5.43 13.89 -6.36
N MET A 213 5.55 13.03 -5.35
CA MET A 213 4.72 11.84 -5.19
C MET A 213 3.39 12.13 -4.50
N HIS A 214 3.31 13.20 -3.69
CA HIS A 214 2.10 13.60 -2.96
C HIS A 214 1.94 15.12 -2.95
N SER A 215 0.69 15.58 -2.93
CA SER A 215 0.30 16.98 -2.80
C SER A 215 0.31 17.45 -1.34
N THR A 216 0.07 18.75 -1.11
CA THR A 216 0.01 19.28 0.25
C THR A 216 -1.19 18.72 1.03
N ALA A 217 -2.32 18.54 0.36
CA ALA A 217 -3.49 17.93 0.97
C ALA A 217 -3.22 16.48 1.41
N ASP A 218 -2.48 15.72 0.60
CA ASP A 218 -2.15 14.32 0.88
C ASP A 218 -1.27 14.19 2.14
N ILE A 219 -0.25 15.04 2.28
CA ILE A 219 0.66 15.00 3.43
C ILE A 219 -0.01 15.51 4.71
N ILE A 220 -0.85 16.54 4.63
CA ILE A 220 -1.61 17.06 5.78
C ILE A 220 -2.63 16.01 6.23
N GLY A 221 -3.41 15.46 5.29
CA GLY A 221 -4.38 14.40 5.57
C GLY A 221 -3.69 13.16 6.15
N GLY A 222 -2.51 12.80 5.62
CA GLY A 222 -1.70 11.72 6.15
C GLY A 222 -1.25 11.98 7.59
N ALA A 223 -0.69 13.14 7.88
CA ALA A 223 -0.23 13.52 9.22
C ALA A 223 -1.38 13.54 10.25
N LEU A 224 -2.53 14.14 9.90
CA LEU A 224 -3.72 14.14 10.76
C LEU A 224 -4.21 12.72 11.06
N MET A 225 -4.21 11.84 10.06
CA MET A 225 -4.57 10.44 10.23
C MET A 225 -3.58 9.70 11.11
N GLY A 226 -2.28 10.01 11.03
CA GLY A 226 -1.26 9.42 11.89
C GLY A 226 -1.41 9.86 13.35
N THR A 227 -1.64 11.15 13.58
CA THR A 227 -1.96 11.68 14.91
C THR A 227 -3.22 11.03 15.47
N PHE A 228 -4.25 10.83 14.66
CA PHE A 228 -5.46 10.13 15.07
C PHE A 228 -5.18 8.69 15.50
N CYS A 229 -4.37 7.93 14.74
CA CYS A 229 -4.03 6.55 15.10
C CYS A 229 -3.26 6.48 16.43
N TRP A 230 -2.32 7.40 16.64
CA TRP A 230 -1.59 7.51 17.90
C TRP A 230 -2.51 7.87 19.08
N LEU A 231 -3.36 8.90 18.93
CA LEU A 231 -4.34 9.26 19.97
C LEU A 231 -5.29 8.10 20.29
N PHE A 232 -5.79 7.41 19.26
CA PHE A 232 -6.66 6.25 19.43
C PHE A 232 -5.97 5.15 20.24
N TRP A 233 -4.68 4.91 20.00
CA TRP A 233 -3.89 3.96 20.78
C TRP A 233 -3.74 4.38 22.24
N ILE A 234 -3.51 5.66 22.54
CA ILE A 234 -3.46 6.15 23.94
C ILE A 234 -4.77 5.81 24.68
N PHE A 235 -5.92 5.93 24.02
CA PHE A 235 -7.20 5.67 24.66
C PHE A 235 -7.58 4.20 24.81
N VAL A 236 -7.09 3.33 23.90
CA VAL A 236 -7.58 1.94 23.75
C VAL A 236 -6.49 0.89 24.02
N GLY A 237 -5.22 1.29 24.06
CA GLY A 237 -4.07 0.40 24.15
C GLY A 237 -4.05 -0.44 25.42
N ASP A 238 -4.19 0.20 26.57
CA ASP A 238 -4.17 -0.49 27.87
C ASP A 238 -5.33 -1.48 28.01
N GLN A 239 -6.53 -1.11 27.54
CA GLN A 239 -7.71 -1.98 27.57
C GLN A 239 -7.55 -3.16 26.61
N THR A 240 -6.92 -2.93 25.45
CA THR A 240 -6.62 -3.99 24.48
C THR A 240 -5.65 -5.00 25.08
N GLU A 241 -4.56 -4.54 25.67
CA GLU A 241 -3.58 -5.41 26.33
C GLU A 241 -4.20 -6.16 27.51
N ALA A 242 -4.98 -5.47 28.37
CA ALA A 242 -5.70 -6.10 29.47
C ALA A 242 -6.68 -7.18 28.99
N TRP A 243 -7.40 -6.93 27.90
CA TRP A 243 -8.34 -7.89 27.31
C TRP A 243 -7.63 -9.15 26.80
N VAL A 244 -6.51 -9.02 26.08
CA VAL A 244 -5.76 -10.19 25.60
C VAL A 244 -5.16 -10.99 26.75
N ASN A 245 -4.69 -10.30 27.81
CA ASN A 245 -4.15 -10.92 29.02
C ASN A 245 -5.21 -11.68 29.85
N THR A 246 -6.51 -11.55 29.56
CA THR A 246 -7.52 -12.43 30.16
C THR A 246 -7.36 -13.89 29.75
N GLY A 247 -6.66 -14.19 28.64
CA GLY A 247 -6.47 -15.55 28.13
C GLY A 247 -7.76 -16.23 27.66
N THR A 248 -8.89 -15.53 27.60
CA THR A 248 -10.17 -16.13 27.23
C THR A 248 -10.23 -16.49 25.75
N TRP A 249 -10.93 -17.56 25.39
CA TRP A 249 -11.18 -17.94 23.99
C TRP A 249 -12.05 -16.91 23.23
N LEU A 250 -12.61 -15.91 23.92
CA LEU A 250 -13.28 -14.78 23.30
C LEU A 250 -12.33 -13.92 22.45
N VAL A 251 -11.04 -13.86 22.81
CA VAL A 251 -10.03 -13.09 22.08
C VAL A 251 -9.93 -13.55 20.61
N PRO A 252 -9.61 -14.82 20.31
CA PRO A 252 -9.62 -15.31 18.92
C PRO A 252 -11.03 -15.30 18.30
N ALA A 253 -12.07 -15.61 19.08
CA ALA A 253 -13.44 -15.65 18.57
C ALA A 253 -13.97 -14.28 18.09
N ILE A 254 -13.45 -13.17 18.61
CA ILE A 254 -13.81 -11.81 18.17
C ILE A 254 -12.79 -11.26 17.17
N SER A 255 -11.48 -11.41 17.42
CA SER A 255 -10.45 -10.79 16.58
C SER A 255 -10.39 -11.38 15.16
N VAL A 256 -10.64 -12.69 15.00
CA VAL A 256 -10.64 -13.34 13.69
C VAL A 256 -11.83 -12.87 12.84
N PRO A 257 -13.10 -12.96 13.27
CA PRO A 257 -14.22 -12.43 12.49
C PRO A 257 -14.13 -10.93 12.24
N LEU A 258 -13.65 -10.15 13.21
CA LEU A 258 -13.45 -8.70 13.03
C LEU A 258 -12.46 -8.40 11.91
N THR A 259 -11.31 -9.10 11.89
CA THR A 259 -10.31 -8.94 10.84
C THR A 259 -10.87 -9.32 9.47
N LEU A 260 -11.60 -10.44 9.40
CA LEU A 260 -12.27 -10.87 8.17
C LEU A 260 -13.32 -9.86 7.70
N ALA A 261 -14.08 -9.27 8.63
CA ALA A 261 -15.04 -8.22 8.32
C ALA A 261 -14.35 -6.96 7.78
N MET A 262 -13.23 -6.53 8.38
CA MET A 262 -12.44 -5.40 7.89
C MET A 262 -11.91 -5.63 6.46
N VAL A 263 -11.45 -6.84 6.16
CA VAL A 263 -11.04 -7.22 4.79
C VAL A 263 -12.24 -7.22 3.83
N HIS A 264 -13.38 -7.76 4.25
CA HIS A 264 -14.59 -7.86 3.43
C HIS A 264 -15.19 -6.49 3.08
N TYR A 265 -15.25 -5.58 4.05
CA TYR A 265 -15.81 -4.23 3.88
C TYR A 265 -14.82 -3.22 3.29
N HIS A 266 -13.60 -3.63 2.95
CA HIS A 266 -12.62 -2.75 2.31
C HIS A 266 -13.13 -2.24 0.94
N PRO A 267 -13.12 -0.91 0.68
CA PRO A 267 -13.69 -0.30 -0.51
C PRO A 267 -13.11 -0.92 -1.79
N GLN A 268 -13.96 -1.15 -2.79
CA GLN A 268 -13.48 -1.56 -4.10
C GLN A 268 -13.14 -0.32 -4.94
N PRO A 269 -11.86 -0.06 -5.26
CA PRO A 269 -11.48 1.08 -6.07
C PRO A 269 -11.94 0.93 -7.52
N LEU A 270 -11.95 2.04 -8.26
CA LEU A 270 -12.31 2.04 -9.68
C LEU A 270 -11.17 1.51 -10.57
N ASP A 271 -9.92 1.81 -10.21
CA ASP A 271 -8.72 1.28 -10.85
C ASP A 271 -8.05 0.23 -9.96
N ASP A 272 -7.20 -0.59 -10.56
CA ASP A 272 -6.34 -1.52 -9.83
C ASP A 272 -5.31 -0.77 -8.98
N CYS A 273 -5.54 -0.68 -7.65
CA CYS A 273 -4.55 -0.21 -6.66
C CYS A 273 -3.95 -1.39 -5.87
N PRO A 274 -2.64 -1.39 -5.55
CA PRO A 274 -2.05 -2.31 -4.56
C PRO A 274 -2.53 -2.05 -3.11
N CYS A 275 -3.22 -0.94 -2.84
CA CYS A 275 -3.73 -0.51 -1.54
C CYS A 275 -4.40 -1.64 -0.72
N PHE A 276 -5.23 -2.45 -1.37
CA PHE A 276 -5.90 -3.58 -0.73
C PHE A 276 -4.93 -4.68 -0.28
N GLU A 277 -3.87 -4.92 -1.05
CA GLU A 277 -2.86 -5.91 -0.71
C GLU A 277 -2.08 -5.51 0.54
N ASP A 278 -1.76 -4.22 0.66
CA ASP A 278 -1.10 -3.64 1.83
C ASP A 278 -2.03 -3.68 3.06
N ALA A 279 -3.32 -3.35 2.88
CA ALA A 279 -4.33 -3.42 3.93
C ALA A 279 -4.48 -4.86 4.49
N ILE A 280 -4.57 -5.87 3.62
CA ILE A 280 -4.65 -7.27 4.05
C ILE A 280 -3.37 -7.70 4.75
N ALA A 281 -2.20 -7.37 4.19
CA ALA A 281 -0.92 -7.73 4.77
C ALA A 281 -0.82 -7.23 6.21
N VAL A 282 -1.12 -5.95 6.45
CA VAL A 282 -1.01 -5.36 7.78
C VAL A 282 -2.04 -5.89 8.77
N LEU A 283 -3.31 -6.04 8.35
CA LEU A 283 -4.36 -6.64 9.18
C LEU A 283 -4.00 -8.07 9.59
N SER A 284 -3.38 -8.82 8.67
CA SER A 284 -2.95 -10.19 8.94
C SER A 284 -1.81 -10.22 9.95
N VAL A 285 -0.80 -9.34 9.84
CA VAL A 285 0.27 -9.23 10.85
C VAL A 285 -0.30 -8.87 12.23
N ILE A 286 -1.24 -7.93 12.30
CA ILE A 286 -1.92 -7.55 13.54
C ILE A 286 -2.64 -8.77 14.13
N LEU A 287 -3.44 -9.48 13.34
CA LEU A 287 -4.14 -10.68 13.78
C LEU A 287 -3.16 -11.75 14.28
N GLY A 288 -2.05 -11.94 13.57
CA GLY A 288 -0.96 -12.84 13.96
C GLY A 288 -0.36 -12.48 15.32
N SER A 289 -0.07 -11.20 15.56
CA SER A 289 0.41 -10.68 16.85
C SER A 289 -0.62 -10.89 17.97
N PHE A 290 -1.90 -10.63 17.72
CA PHE A 290 -2.99 -10.86 18.69
C PHE A 290 -3.10 -12.33 19.08
N LEU A 291 -3.15 -13.22 18.08
CA LEU A 291 -3.26 -14.67 18.31
C LEU A 291 -2.00 -15.23 18.97
N GLY A 292 -0.82 -14.75 18.57
CA GLY A 292 0.45 -15.13 19.21
C GLY A 292 0.52 -14.69 20.66
N HIS A 293 0.12 -13.45 20.98
CA HIS A 293 0.09 -12.96 22.34
C HIS A 293 -0.91 -13.74 23.21
N TRP A 294 -2.14 -13.93 22.72
CA TRP A 294 -3.17 -14.74 23.38
C TRP A 294 -2.68 -16.18 23.64
N TRP A 295 -2.08 -16.83 22.63
CA TRP A 295 -1.52 -18.17 22.76
C TRP A 295 -0.43 -18.23 23.84
N GLY A 296 0.47 -17.24 23.87
CA GLY A 296 1.48 -17.11 24.90
C GLY A 296 0.88 -17.03 26.30
N VAL A 297 -0.19 -16.25 26.48
CA VAL A 297 -0.89 -16.12 27.76
C VAL A 297 -1.52 -17.45 28.18
N VAL A 298 -2.29 -18.10 27.29
CA VAL A 298 -2.97 -19.36 27.58
C VAL A 298 -2.01 -20.50 27.92
N THR A 299 -0.84 -20.53 27.26
CA THR A 299 0.19 -21.56 27.47
C THR A 299 1.15 -21.25 28.62
N GLY A 300 1.03 -20.08 29.26
CA GLY A 300 1.98 -19.61 30.26
C GLY A 300 3.38 -19.31 29.70
N GLN A 301 3.53 -19.25 28.37
CA GLN A 301 4.78 -18.94 27.67
C GLN A 301 4.91 -17.45 27.31
N ALA A 302 3.94 -16.62 27.72
CA ALA A 302 4.03 -15.17 27.56
C ALA A 302 5.32 -14.69 28.24
N VAL A 303 6.28 -14.24 27.44
CA VAL A 303 7.57 -13.76 27.95
C VAL A 303 7.33 -12.41 28.63
N PRO A 304 7.47 -12.31 29.96
CA PRO A 304 7.41 -11.02 30.63
C PRO A 304 8.62 -10.19 30.18
N ALA A 305 8.45 -8.87 30.04
CA ALA A 305 9.53 -7.98 29.58
C ALA A 305 10.82 -8.11 30.42
N ILE A 306 10.68 -8.40 31.72
CA ILE A 306 11.77 -8.58 32.69
C ILE A 306 12.60 -9.86 32.46
N VAL A 307 12.10 -10.82 31.68
CA VAL A 307 12.70 -12.17 31.60
C VAL A 307 13.65 -12.32 30.40
N GLN A 308 13.76 -11.31 29.53
CA GLN A 308 14.77 -11.33 28.45
C GLN A 308 16.08 -10.74 28.96
N ARG A 309 17.19 -11.44 28.69
CA ARG A 309 18.54 -10.98 29.01
C ARG A 309 18.77 -9.64 28.30
N GLU A 310 19.11 -8.61 29.07
CA GLU A 310 19.45 -7.30 28.53
C GLU A 310 20.79 -7.39 27.81
N PRO A 311 20.84 -7.21 26.48
CA PRO A 311 22.08 -7.39 25.72
C PRO A 311 23.17 -6.38 26.09
N PHE A 312 22.89 -5.36 26.91
CA PHE A 312 23.90 -4.42 27.40
C PHE A 312 23.95 -4.37 28.93
N SER A 313 23.71 -5.51 29.59
CA SER A 313 23.89 -5.59 31.05
C SER A 313 25.35 -5.29 31.43
N GLU A 314 25.54 -4.54 32.52
CA GLU A 314 26.87 -4.13 32.99
C GLU A 314 27.81 -5.33 33.26
N SER A 315 27.25 -6.51 33.51
CA SER A 315 27.97 -7.73 33.85
C SER A 315 28.56 -8.49 32.66
N GLU A 316 28.12 -8.24 31.42
CA GLU A 316 28.49 -9.07 30.26
C GLU A 316 29.55 -8.46 29.35
N GLY A 317 29.82 -7.17 29.49
CA GLY A 317 30.78 -6.44 28.67
C GLY A 317 30.28 -6.15 27.25
N LEU A 318 30.75 -5.05 26.67
CA LEU A 318 30.24 -4.48 25.41
C LEU A 318 30.33 -5.45 24.22
N ILE A 319 31.37 -6.29 24.16
CA ILE A 319 31.63 -7.21 23.04
C ILE A 319 30.60 -8.35 23.04
N MET A 320 30.35 -8.96 24.21
CA MET A 320 29.35 -10.03 24.32
C MET A 320 27.96 -9.48 24.00
N GLY A 321 27.66 -8.29 24.53
CA GLY A 321 26.40 -7.62 24.28
C GLY A 321 26.13 -7.31 22.81
N ALA A 322 27.13 -6.75 22.12
CA ALA A 322 27.07 -6.55 20.67
C ALA A 322 26.92 -7.87 19.91
N GLY A 323 27.60 -8.93 20.36
CA GLY A 323 27.47 -10.29 19.79
C GLY A 323 26.04 -10.84 19.91
N ILE A 324 25.43 -10.75 21.08
CA ILE A 324 24.04 -11.17 21.32
C ILE A 324 23.06 -10.34 20.48
N ALA A 325 23.25 -9.02 20.41
CA ALA A 325 22.43 -8.13 19.61
C ALA A 325 22.48 -8.49 18.11
N ILE A 326 23.69 -8.71 17.56
CA ILE A 326 23.88 -9.12 16.17
C ILE A 326 23.26 -10.50 15.93
N PHE A 327 23.48 -11.45 16.84
CA PHE A 327 22.90 -12.78 16.77
C PHE A 327 21.37 -12.73 16.70
N ARG A 328 20.72 -11.99 17.61
CA ARG A 328 19.27 -11.80 17.63
C ARG A 328 18.75 -11.19 16.34
N LEU A 329 19.42 -10.16 15.81
CA LEU A 329 19.03 -9.53 14.55
C LEU A 329 19.16 -10.49 13.35
N VAL A 330 20.30 -11.16 13.21
CA VAL A 330 20.57 -12.06 12.08
C VAL A 330 19.66 -13.28 12.13
N LEU A 331 19.56 -13.95 13.29
CA LEU A 331 18.73 -15.14 13.45
C LEU A 331 17.25 -14.79 13.35
N GLY A 332 16.80 -13.73 14.02
CA GLY A 332 15.40 -13.31 14.02
C GLY A 332 14.90 -12.92 12.63
N LEU A 333 15.63 -12.04 11.94
CA LEU A 333 15.29 -11.67 10.56
C LEU A 333 15.41 -12.88 9.61
N GLY A 334 16.45 -13.70 9.77
CA GLY A 334 16.63 -14.93 8.99
C GLY A 334 15.45 -15.90 9.11
N LEU A 335 14.96 -16.15 10.32
CA LEU A 335 13.78 -17.00 10.58
C LEU A 335 12.51 -16.42 9.98
N MET A 336 12.32 -15.10 10.06
CA MET A 336 11.18 -14.42 9.41
C MET A 336 11.22 -14.59 7.88
N PHE A 337 12.39 -14.44 7.26
CA PHE A 337 12.56 -14.67 5.82
C PHE A 337 12.31 -16.13 5.44
N ALA A 338 12.88 -17.07 6.21
CA ALA A 338 12.67 -18.50 6.00
C ALA A 338 11.19 -18.86 6.08
N TRP A 339 10.47 -18.37 7.10
CA TRP A 339 9.03 -18.55 7.24
C TRP A 339 8.27 -18.06 5.99
N ARG A 340 8.57 -16.84 5.54
CA ARG A 340 7.93 -16.26 4.35
C ARG A 340 8.11 -17.15 3.12
N LEU A 341 9.30 -17.72 2.91
CA LEU A 341 9.58 -18.60 1.78
C LEU A 341 8.86 -19.96 1.89
N VAL A 342 8.93 -20.59 3.07
CA VAL A 342 8.34 -21.92 3.32
C VAL A 342 6.82 -21.87 3.25
N VAL A 343 6.20 -20.89 3.93
CA VAL A 343 4.74 -20.81 4.00
C VAL A 343 4.14 -20.34 2.67
N LYS A 344 4.78 -19.41 1.95
CA LYS A 344 4.32 -19.02 0.61
C LYS A 344 4.31 -20.23 -0.32
N THR A 345 5.40 -21.00 -0.36
CA THR A 345 5.49 -22.17 -1.26
C THR A 345 4.53 -23.28 -0.85
N SER A 346 4.26 -23.46 0.44
CA SER A 346 3.32 -24.45 0.95
C SER A 346 1.87 -24.06 0.68
N LEU A 347 1.46 -22.82 1.01
CA LEU A 347 0.09 -22.34 0.84
C LEU A 347 -0.31 -22.29 -0.64
N LEU A 348 0.57 -21.83 -1.54
CA LEU A 348 0.24 -21.82 -2.98
C LEU A 348 0.06 -23.22 -3.58
N ARG A 349 0.64 -24.26 -2.95
CA ARG A 349 0.41 -25.66 -3.34
C ARG A 349 -0.89 -26.21 -2.75
N VAL A 350 -1.23 -25.83 -1.51
CA VAL A 350 -2.32 -26.43 -0.72
C VAL A 350 -3.66 -25.71 -0.91
N LEU A 351 -3.69 -24.38 -1.05
CA LEU A 351 -4.94 -23.61 -1.16
C LEU A 351 -5.78 -23.96 -2.40
N PRO A 352 -5.21 -24.00 -3.62
CA PRO A 352 -6.02 -24.25 -4.82
C PRO A 352 -6.84 -25.56 -4.78
N PRO A 353 -6.28 -26.72 -4.37
CA PRO A 353 -7.08 -27.94 -4.26
C PRO A 353 -8.14 -27.85 -3.16
N ILE A 354 -7.83 -27.24 -2.01
CA ILE A 354 -8.82 -27.04 -0.92
C ILE A 354 -10.01 -26.21 -1.41
N PHE A 355 -9.75 -25.08 -2.07
CA PHE A 355 -10.82 -24.22 -2.58
C PHE A 355 -11.72 -24.92 -3.61
N ARG A 356 -11.17 -25.81 -4.43
CA ARG A 356 -11.96 -26.61 -5.37
C ARG A 356 -12.85 -27.61 -4.65
N VAL A 357 -12.35 -28.24 -3.60
CA VAL A 357 -13.14 -29.17 -2.79
C VAL A 357 -14.26 -28.41 -2.08
N ILE A 358 -13.94 -27.27 -1.45
CA ILE A 358 -14.94 -26.43 -0.77
C ILE A 358 -16.00 -25.94 -1.76
N SER A 359 -15.61 -25.38 -2.92
CA SER A 359 -16.56 -24.91 -3.93
C SER A 359 -17.44 -26.02 -4.49
N LYS A 360 -16.92 -27.25 -4.64
CA LYS A 360 -17.73 -28.41 -5.03
C LYS A 360 -18.69 -28.88 -3.93
N LEU A 361 -18.32 -28.72 -2.67
CA LEU A 361 -19.14 -29.10 -1.51
C LEU A 361 -20.20 -28.06 -1.16
N SER A 362 -19.89 -26.77 -1.31
CA SER A 362 -20.79 -25.67 -0.96
C SER A 362 -21.80 -25.33 -2.04
N GLY A 363 -21.62 -25.79 -3.29
CA GLY A 363 -22.51 -25.51 -4.42
C GLY A 363 -22.54 -24.04 -4.88
N GLU A 364 -22.01 -23.12 -4.07
CA GLU A 364 -21.91 -21.69 -4.35
C GLU A 364 -20.49 -21.29 -4.81
N GLN A 365 -20.43 -20.36 -5.77
CA GLN A 365 -19.19 -19.69 -6.15
C GLN A 365 -18.78 -18.73 -5.02
N LEU A 366 -17.55 -18.87 -4.56
CA LEU A 366 -16.99 -17.98 -3.53
C LEU A 366 -17.03 -16.51 -4.01
N PRO A 367 -17.31 -15.55 -3.11
CA PRO A 367 -17.42 -14.14 -3.48
C PRO A 367 -16.08 -13.62 -4.02
N THR A 368 -16.04 -13.29 -5.30
CA THR A 368 -14.84 -12.78 -5.98
C THR A 368 -14.84 -11.26 -6.07
N ARG A 369 -13.69 -10.64 -5.82
CA ARG A 369 -13.52 -9.19 -5.97
C ARG A 369 -13.31 -8.83 -7.46
N ARG A 370 -13.73 -7.63 -7.88
CA ARG A 370 -13.77 -7.18 -9.30
C ARG A 370 -12.51 -7.45 -10.15
N PHE A 371 -11.33 -7.40 -9.53
CA PHE A 371 -10.02 -7.55 -10.18
C PHE A 371 -9.35 -8.91 -9.95
N TYR A 372 -10.02 -9.83 -9.25
CA TYR A 372 -9.48 -11.14 -8.90
C TYR A 372 -10.25 -12.22 -9.65
N LYS A 373 -9.52 -13.24 -10.11
CA LYS A 373 -10.07 -14.44 -10.73
C LYS A 373 -10.43 -15.46 -9.65
N ALA A 374 -11.65 -16.00 -9.76
CA ALA A 374 -12.17 -17.02 -8.88
C ALA A 374 -11.31 -18.28 -8.90
N ALA A 375 -11.13 -18.92 -7.74
CA ALA A 375 -10.42 -20.20 -7.61
C ALA A 375 -11.03 -21.33 -8.46
N THR A 376 -12.29 -21.19 -8.87
CA THR A 376 -13.00 -22.10 -9.78
C THR A 376 -12.56 -21.98 -11.23
N ASP A 377 -12.02 -20.82 -11.63
CA ASP A 377 -11.82 -20.47 -13.04
C ASP A 377 -10.40 -20.79 -13.54
N TYR A 378 -9.53 -21.36 -12.69
CA TYR A 378 -8.17 -21.75 -13.07
C TYR A 378 -7.71 -23.09 -12.48
N GLN A 379 -7.12 -23.94 -13.34
CA GLN A 379 -6.66 -25.29 -12.98
C GLN A 379 -5.27 -25.35 -12.33
N ALA A 380 -4.44 -24.33 -12.52
CA ALA A 380 -3.18 -24.15 -11.81
C ALA A 380 -2.85 -22.66 -11.76
N VAL A 381 -2.25 -22.19 -10.66
CA VAL A 381 -1.58 -20.89 -10.66
C VAL A 381 -0.35 -21.05 -11.56
N PRO A 382 -0.21 -20.28 -12.66
CA PRO A 382 0.94 -20.39 -13.56
C PRO A 382 2.26 -20.36 -12.78
N GLN A 383 3.22 -21.24 -13.08
CA GLN A 383 4.50 -21.28 -12.34
C GLN A 383 5.27 -19.95 -12.44
N LYS A 384 5.15 -19.19 -13.53
CA LYS A 384 5.67 -17.82 -13.65
C LYS A 384 5.11 -16.85 -12.58
N ILE A 385 3.98 -17.18 -11.94
CA ILE A 385 3.33 -16.40 -10.88
C ILE A 385 3.69 -16.97 -9.49
N ALA A 386 3.84 -18.29 -9.35
CA ALA A 386 4.42 -18.91 -8.15
C ALA A 386 5.88 -18.45 -7.92
N PHE A 387 6.64 -18.27 -9.02
CA PHE A 387 7.97 -17.68 -9.07
C PHE A 387 7.99 -16.17 -9.33
N ARG A 388 6.82 -15.49 -9.40
CA ARG A 388 6.83 -14.04 -9.18
C ARG A 388 7.28 -13.84 -7.75
N GLN A 389 8.54 -13.48 -7.61
CA GLN A 389 9.03 -12.83 -6.42
C GLN A 389 8.10 -11.62 -6.25
N ILE A 390 7.26 -11.65 -5.21
CA ILE A 390 6.94 -10.41 -4.52
C ILE A 390 8.34 -9.89 -4.21
N PRO A 391 8.75 -8.72 -4.73
CA PRO A 391 10.15 -8.37 -4.88
C PRO A 391 10.91 -8.82 -3.64
N SER A 392 11.92 -9.66 -3.85
CA SER A 392 12.83 -10.02 -2.78
C SER A 392 13.39 -8.70 -2.22
N VAL A 393 13.84 -8.66 -0.97
CA VAL A 393 14.35 -7.41 -0.37
C VAL A 393 15.48 -6.78 -1.21
N VAL A 394 16.15 -7.60 -2.03
CA VAL A 394 17.14 -7.18 -3.03
C VAL A 394 16.49 -6.43 -4.22
N ASP A 395 15.37 -6.92 -4.78
CA ASP A 395 14.59 -6.22 -5.82
C ASP A 395 13.87 -4.95 -5.32
N LEU A 396 13.73 -4.80 -4.00
CA LEU A 396 13.15 -3.61 -3.35
C LEU A 396 14.19 -2.54 -3.00
N GLN A 397 15.49 -2.87 -3.05
CA GLN A 397 16.59 -1.94 -2.79
C GLN A 397 17.40 -1.59 -4.05
N ILE A 398 17.40 -2.46 -5.05
CA ILE A 398 18.16 -2.29 -6.28
C ILE A 398 17.19 -2.49 -7.44
N GLY A 399 16.78 -1.37 -8.05
CA GLY A 399 15.98 -1.35 -9.28
C GLY A 399 16.76 -1.80 -10.51
N GLU A 400 17.55 -2.86 -10.40
CA GLU A 400 18.41 -3.37 -11.45
C GLU A 400 18.09 -4.84 -11.68
N ASN A 401 17.26 -5.10 -12.68
CA ASN A 401 17.25 -6.38 -13.37
C ASN A 401 17.79 -6.14 -14.78
N ASP A 402 19.08 -6.39 -14.95
CA ASP A 402 19.81 -6.33 -16.22
C ASP A 402 19.62 -7.62 -17.05
N SER A 403 18.39 -8.14 -17.08
CA SER A 403 18.06 -9.34 -17.86
C SER A 403 16.65 -9.28 -18.44
N SER A 404 16.44 -8.35 -19.38
CA SER A 404 15.61 -8.65 -20.55
C SER A 404 15.93 -7.68 -21.69
N SER A 405 16.81 -8.14 -22.58
CA SER A 405 16.80 -7.82 -24.01
C SER A 405 15.51 -8.37 -24.65
N GLY A 406 14.37 -7.84 -24.21
CA GLY A 406 13.04 -8.19 -24.69
C GLY A 406 12.35 -6.93 -25.19
N ILE A 407 12.43 -6.75 -26.51
CA ILE A 407 11.64 -5.86 -27.38
C ILE A 407 10.45 -5.20 -26.65
N SER A 408 10.54 -3.89 -26.50
CA SER A 408 9.40 -3.01 -26.20
C SER A 408 8.30 -3.29 -27.22
N PRO A 409 7.03 -3.56 -26.85
CA PRO A 409 5.96 -3.67 -27.83
C PRO A 409 5.57 -2.25 -28.30
N VAL A 410 6.44 -1.67 -29.13
CA VAL A 410 6.05 -0.65 -30.10
C VAL A 410 5.55 -1.40 -31.31
N ASP A 411 4.32 -1.92 -31.24
CA ASP A 411 3.56 -2.36 -32.42
C ASP A 411 2.09 -2.44 -32.05
N SER A 412 1.44 -1.29 -32.11
CA SER A 412 -0.02 -1.20 -32.15
C SER A 412 -0.51 -1.82 -33.47
N PRO A 413 -1.42 -2.81 -33.49
CA PRO A 413 -1.95 -3.39 -34.72
C PRO A 413 -2.82 -2.43 -35.56
N LEU A 414 -2.83 -1.13 -35.24
CA LEU A 414 -3.61 -0.09 -35.93
C LEU A 414 -2.84 0.60 -37.07
N LEU A 415 -1.60 0.17 -37.36
CA LEU A 415 -0.83 0.62 -38.52
C LEU A 415 -0.98 -0.27 -39.77
N ASN A 416 -1.72 -1.38 -39.69
CA ASN A 416 -2.09 -2.15 -40.87
C ASN A 416 -3.52 -1.82 -41.30
N GLY A 417 -3.62 -1.02 -42.36
CA GLY A 417 -4.87 -0.68 -43.03
C GLY A 417 -5.60 -1.93 -43.52
N LYS A 418 -6.64 -2.34 -42.78
CA LYS A 418 -7.78 -3.05 -43.33
C LYS A 418 -9.04 -2.35 -42.88
N ALA A 419 -9.63 -1.63 -43.83
CA ALA A 419 -10.88 -0.92 -43.71
C ALA A 419 -11.98 -1.83 -43.12
N LEU A 420 -12.48 -1.49 -41.93
CA LEU A 420 -13.75 -2.02 -41.45
C LEU A 420 -14.86 -1.20 -42.11
N LYS A 421 -15.64 -1.86 -42.97
CA LYS A 421 -16.78 -1.31 -43.70
C LYS A 421 -17.79 -0.66 -42.74
N SER A 422 -18.21 0.57 -43.07
CA SER A 422 -19.39 1.21 -42.52
C SER A 422 -20.67 0.46 -42.95
N PRO A 423 -21.71 0.36 -42.10
CA PRO A 423 -23.02 -0.07 -42.57
C PRO A 423 -23.69 1.08 -43.31
N THR A 424 -24.15 0.76 -44.52
CA THR A 424 -24.81 1.62 -45.49
C THR A 424 -26.16 2.16 -45.02
N SER A 425 -26.48 3.31 -45.59
CA SER A 425 -27.70 4.11 -45.49
C SER A 425 -29.04 3.39 -45.71
N TYR A 426 -30.10 3.91 -45.10
CA TYR A 426 -31.39 4.08 -45.80
C TYR A 426 -31.87 5.52 -45.59
N GLY A 427 -32.02 6.25 -46.70
CA GLY A 427 -32.69 7.53 -46.74
C GLY A 427 -34.15 7.35 -47.18
N ILE A 428 -35.05 8.04 -46.50
CA ILE A 428 -36.34 8.49 -47.05
C ILE A 428 -36.53 9.91 -46.52
N GLY A 429 -36.67 10.86 -47.43
CA GLY A 429 -36.99 12.24 -47.11
C GLY A 429 -38.50 12.46 -47.11
N GLU A 430 -38.99 13.27 -46.17
CA GLU A 430 -40.11 14.18 -46.40
C GLU A 430 -40.14 15.27 -45.32
N LYS A 431 -40.32 16.52 -45.76
CA LYS A 431 -40.48 17.70 -44.89
C LYS A 431 -41.91 17.74 -44.36
N ILE A 432 -42.12 17.99 -43.07
CA ILE A 432 -43.25 18.77 -42.51
C ILE A 432 -42.99 19.11 -41.01
N GLY A 433 -43.13 20.40 -40.68
CA GLY A 433 -43.84 20.88 -39.48
C GLY A 433 -43.31 20.60 -38.06
N LEU A 434 -42.67 21.62 -37.47
CA LEU A 434 -42.86 22.10 -36.09
C LEU A 434 -43.32 21.10 -35.00
N ARG A 435 -42.41 20.73 -34.08
CA ARG A 435 -42.67 20.90 -32.62
C ARG A 435 -41.38 20.77 -31.79
N LYS A 436 -41.09 21.81 -31.01
CA LYS A 436 -40.16 21.79 -29.86
C LYS A 436 -40.57 20.67 -28.89
N ARG A 437 -40.02 19.46 -29.06
CA ARG A 437 -40.10 18.39 -28.06
C ARG A 437 -38.83 17.53 -28.00
N SER A 438 -37.74 17.92 -28.69
CA SER A 438 -36.55 17.09 -28.89
C SER A 438 -35.40 17.33 -27.90
N SER A 439 -35.46 18.33 -27.01
CA SER A 439 -34.29 18.63 -26.16
C SER A 439 -34.09 17.64 -25.02
N SER A 440 -35.14 16.96 -24.53
CA SER A 440 -35.00 15.91 -23.51
C SER A 440 -34.54 14.60 -24.13
N THR A 441 -35.14 14.19 -25.25
CA THR A 441 -34.83 12.92 -25.93
C THR A 441 -33.42 12.92 -26.52
N ALA A 442 -33.00 14.02 -27.15
CA ALA A 442 -31.63 14.14 -27.67
C ALA A 442 -30.58 14.16 -26.54
N LYS A 443 -30.88 14.79 -25.40
CA LYS A 443 -30.01 14.75 -24.21
C LYS A 443 -29.95 13.35 -23.60
N GLU A 444 -31.04 12.61 -23.65
CA GLU A 444 -31.12 11.25 -23.10
C GLU A 444 -30.40 10.23 -24.00
N GLU A 445 -30.50 10.39 -25.33
CA GLU A 445 -29.71 9.63 -26.31
C GLU A 445 -28.21 9.95 -26.23
N GLU A 446 -27.84 11.22 -26.08
CA GLU A 446 -26.44 11.63 -25.88
C GLU A 446 -25.88 11.06 -24.58
N ARG A 447 -26.68 11.07 -23.51
CA ARG A 447 -26.33 10.45 -22.22
C ARG A 447 -26.13 8.95 -22.40
N MET A 448 -27.06 8.24 -23.02
CA MET A 448 -26.94 6.80 -23.31
C MET A 448 -25.71 6.45 -24.15
N ARG A 449 -25.33 7.27 -25.14
CA ARG A 449 -24.09 7.08 -25.91
C ARG A 449 -22.84 7.26 -25.06
N LYS A 450 -22.75 8.37 -24.31
CA LYS A 450 -21.66 8.59 -23.35
C LYS A 450 -21.61 7.45 -22.33
N ASP A 451 -22.76 6.91 -21.97
CA ASP A 451 -22.86 5.80 -21.04
C ASP A 451 -22.26 4.50 -21.57
N GLU A 452 -22.51 4.19 -22.83
CA GLU A 452 -21.95 3.03 -23.50
C GLU A 452 -20.43 3.18 -23.71
N GLU A 453 -19.99 4.37 -24.11
CA GLU A 453 -18.57 4.71 -24.29
C GLU A 453 -17.78 4.60 -22.97
N ILE A 454 -18.32 5.14 -21.87
CA ILE A 454 -17.73 5.00 -20.53
C ILE A 454 -17.66 3.54 -20.10
N ARG A 455 -18.70 2.74 -20.34
CA ARG A 455 -18.67 1.29 -20.04
C ARG A 455 -17.62 0.58 -20.86
N LEU A 456 -17.43 0.96 -22.13
CA LEU A 456 -16.41 0.41 -23.01
C LEU A 456 -15.00 0.76 -22.51
N LEU A 457 -14.75 2.02 -22.13
CA LEU A 457 -13.49 2.48 -21.55
C LEU A 457 -13.13 1.71 -20.27
N VAL A 458 -14.10 1.53 -19.37
CA VAL A 458 -13.91 0.73 -18.14
C VAL A 458 -13.58 -0.73 -18.47
N ARG A 459 -14.23 -1.33 -19.49
CA ARG A 459 -13.91 -2.70 -19.95
C ARG A 459 -12.55 -2.80 -20.63
N LEU A 460 -12.10 -1.75 -21.32
CA LEU A 460 -10.80 -1.70 -21.98
C LEU A 460 -9.68 -1.50 -20.95
N ASN A 461 -9.88 -0.68 -19.92
CA ASN A 461 -8.93 -0.55 -18.81
C ASN A 461 -8.82 -1.84 -17.99
N LYS A 462 -9.93 -2.56 -17.79
CA LYS A 462 -9.91 -3.92 -17.24
C LYS A 462 -9.00 -4.88 -18.05
N ARG A 463 -8.86 -4.66 -19.37
CA ARG A 463 -7.99 -5.44 -20.26
C ARG A 463 -6.56 -4.91 -20.36
N LYS A 464 -6.32 -3.60 -20.23
CA LYS A 464 -4.95 -3.02 -20.22
C LYS A 464 -4.17 -3.38 -18.94
N GLY A 465 -4.87 -3.62 -17.82
CA GLY A 465 -4.29 -4.04 -16.54
C GLY A 465 -4.10 -5.55 -16.35
N ASP A 466 -4.25 -6.38 -17.39
CA ASP A 466 -4.47 -7.85 -17.30
C ASP A 466 -3.25 -8.68 -16.86
N ARG A 467 -2.71 -8.37 -15.68
CA ARG A 467 -2.08 -9.36 -14.80
C ARG A 467 -3.22 -9.94 -13.95
N ALA A 468 -3.74 -11.10 -14.35
CA ALA A 468 -4.73 -11.83 -13.57
C ALA A 468 -4.26 -12.05 -12.13
N LYS A 469 -4.89 -11.38 -11.15
CA LYS A 469 -4.73 -11.66 -9.72
C LYS A 469 -5.68 -12.79 -9.33
N TYR A 470 -5.32 -13.59 -8.34
CA TYR A 470 -6.10 -14.77 -7.96
C TYR A 470 -6.54 -14.68 -6.50
N ASP A 471 -7.77 -15.11 -6.18
CA ASP A 471 -8.27 -15.09 -4.80
C ASP A 471 -7.38 -15.91 -3.83
N ALA A 472 -6.76 -16.98 -4.32
CA ALA A 472 -5.82 -17.77 -3.54
C ALA A 472 -4.57 -16.96 -3.12
N GLU A 473 -4.19 -15.91 -3.85
CA GLU A 473 -3.08 -15.02 -3.46
C GLU A 473 -3.45 -14.18 -2.24
N VAL A 474 -4.71 -13.76 -2.12
CA VAL A 474 -5.22 -13.01 -0.96
C VAL A 474 -5.10 -13.87 0.30
N LEU A 475 -5.64 -15.09 0.26
CA LEU A 475 -5.60 -15.97 1.44
C LEU A 475 -4.17 -16.45 1.74
N THR A 476 -3.34 -16.66 0.71
CA THR A 476 -1.90 -16.94 0.91
C THR A 476 -1.22 -15.80 1.66
N LYS A 477 -1.51 -14.54 1.29
CA LYS A 477 -0.98 -13.38 2.01
C LYS A 477 -1.47 -13.38 3.46
N VAL A 478 -2.76 -13.61 3.70
CA VAL A 478 -3.29 -13.69 5.07
C VAL A 478 -2.50 -14.70 5.91
N GLY A 479 -2.33 -15.93 5.42
CA GLY A 479 -1.58 -16.96 6.14
C GLY A 479 -0.10 -16.62 6.36
N VAL A 480 0.59 -16.12 5.34
CA VAL A 480 2.01 -15.74 5.44
C VAL A 480 2.19 -14.63 6.47
N TYR A 481 1.42 -13.54 6.34
CA TYR A 481 1.58 -12.33 7.15
C TYR A 481 1.09 -12.53 8.59
N ALA A 482 0.01 -13.28 8.81
CA ALA A 482 -0.39 -13.67 10.17
C ALA A 482 0.67 -14.54 10.86
N GLY A 483 1.28 -15.47 10.12
CA GLY A 483 2.42 -16.22 10.62
C GLY A 483 3.62 -15.35 10.97
N ILE A 484 3.96 -14.37 10.11
CA ILE A 484 5.04 -13.41 10.38
C ILE A 484 4.77 -12.65 11.68
N GLY A 485 3.53 -12.17 11.89
CA GLY A 485 3.13 -11.53 13.14
C GLY A 485 3.38 -12.44 14.35
N ALA A 486 2.78 -13.63 14.37
CA ALA A 486 2.91 -14.55 15.50
C ALA A 486 4.37 -14.97 15.79
N ILE A 487 5.17 -15.17 14.75
CA ILE A 487 6.57 -15.59 14.89
C ILE A 487 7.45 -14.46 15.40
N ALA A 488 7.34 -13.27 14.83
CA ALA A 488 8.12 -12.13 15.26
C ALA A 488 7.80 -11.72 16.70
N THR A 489 6.52 -11.74 17.09
CA THR A 489 6.08 -11.23 18.40
C THR A 489 6.17 -12.26 19.52
N THR A 490 6.11 -13.56 19.22
CA THR A 490 5.94 -14.61 20.23
C THR A 490 6.98 -15.72 20.09
N PHE A 491 7.03 -16.41 18.95
CA PHE A 491 7.86 -17.62 18.84
C PHE A 491 9.36 -17.35 18.81
N ILE A 492 9.82 -16.31 18.09
CA ILE A 492 11.24 -15.93 18.07
C ILE A 492 11.72 -15.47 19.46
N PRO A 493 10.99 -14.58 20.16
CA PRO A 493 11.35 -14.23 21.54
C PRO A 493 11.44 -15.43 22.49
N ILE A 494 10.52 -16.39 22.40
CA ILE A 494 10.59 -17.64 23.18
C ILE A 494 11.83 -18.45 22.82
N LEU A 495 12.14 -18.56 21.52
CA LEU A 495 13.33 -19.25 21.04
C LEU A 495 14.62 -18.59 21.55
N PHE A 496 14.72 -17.26 21.52
CA PHE A 496 15.87 -16.54 22.07
C PHE A 496 16.05 -16.83 23.55
N ARG A 497 14.97 -16.79 24.34
CA ARG A 497 15.03 -17.17 25.75
C ARG A 497 15.55 -18.59 25.94
N GLN A 498 15.08 -19.57 25.15
CA GLN A 498 15.53 -20.96 25.24
C GLN A 498 17.00 -21.13 24.85
N ILE A 499 17.44 -20.48 23.77
CA ILE A 499 18.85 -20.52 23.33
C ILE A 499 19.72 -19.86 24.39
N GLU A 500 19.32 -18.70 24.91
CA GLU A 500 20.15 -17.95 25.84
C GLU A 500 20.26 -18.65 27.20
N THR A 501 19.16 -19.18 27.73
CA THR A 501 19.18 -19.99 28.96
C THR A 501 19.95 -21.30 28.78
N GLY A 502 19.91 -21.91 27.59
CA GLY A 502 20.62 -23.16 27.31
C GLY A 502 22.12 -23.00 27.03
N VAL A 503 22.52 -21.90 26.39
CA VAL A 503 23.90 -21.67 25.92
C VAL A 503 24.70 -20.77 26.85
N PHE A 504 24.06 -19.76 27.44
CA PHE A 504 24.75 -18.72 28.21
C PHE A 504 24.45 -18.75 29.72
N GLY A 505 23.68 -19.74 30.19
CA GLY A 505 23.25 -19.89 31.59
C GLY A 505 22.25 -18.82 32.00
#